data_AF-A0A3D1LMM7-F1
#
_entry.id   AF-A0A3D1LMM7-F1
#
_cell.length_a   1.000
_cell.length_b   1.000
_cell.length_c   1.000
_cell.angle_alpha   90.00
_cell.angle_beta   90.00
_cell.angle_gamma   90.00
#
_symmetry.space_group_name_H-M   'P 1'
#
loop_
_entity.id
_entity.type
_entity.pdbx_description
1 polymer ?
#
loop_
_entity_poly.entity_id
_entity_poly.type
_entity_poly.pdbx_seq_one_letter_code
_entity_poly.pdbx_strand_id
1 'polypeptide(L)' 'EMFDAGAVTIAQDEATCVVYGMPLEAVRKGGVNKVMPLPNIAAEVLRLCA' A
#
# COMPACT_ATOMS: atom_id res chain seq x y z
N GLU A 1 5.18 10.68 9.98
CA GLU A 1 5.05 9.84 8.77
C GLU A 1 4.95 8.37 9.18
N MET A 2 4.01 7.62 8.60
CA MET A 2 3.73 6.24 9.04
C MET A 2 4.90 5.29 8.76
N PHE A 3 5.49 5.41 7.57
CA PHE A 3 6.61 4.58 7.14
C PHE A 3 7.85 4.79 8.02
N ASP A 4 8.24 6.06 8.24
CA ASP A 4 9.40 6.41 9.07
C ASP A 4 9.20 6.03 10.55
N ALA A 5 7.95 5.97 11.01
CA ALA A 5 7.58 5.49 12.33
C ALA A 5 7.58 3.95 12.46
N GLY A 6 7.93 3.22 11.39
CA GLY A 6 8.01 1.76 11.36
C GLY A 6 6.68 1.05 11.11
N ALA A 7 5.62 1.76 10.75
CA ALA A 7 4.38 1.12 10.35
C ALA A 7 4.55 0.43 8.98
N VAL A 8 3.90 -0.73 8.81
CA VAL A 8 3.82 -1.37 7.51
C VAL A 8 2.80 -0.63 6.64
N THR A 9 3.25 -0.09 5.52
CA THR A 9 2.41 0.65 4.56
C THR A 9 2.17 -0.17 3.30
N ILE A 10 0.94 -0.11 2.80
CA ILE A 10 0.48 -0.84 1.62
C ILE A 10 -0.10 0.16 0.61
N ALA A 11 0.29 0.04 -0.65
CA ALA A 11 -0.34 0.73 -1.77
C ALA A 11 -1.07 -0.27 -2.68
N GLN A 12 -2.20 0.16 -3.25
CA GLN A 12 -2.89 -0.59 -4.29
C GLN A 12 -2.06 -0.60 -5.58
N ASP A 13 -2.11 -1.69 -6.36
CA ASP A 13 -1.44 -1.78 -7.65
C ASP A 13 -2.16 -1.02 -8.78
N GLU A 14 -1.44 -0.78 -9.87
CA GLU A 14 -1.96 -0.09 -11.05
C GLU A 14 -3.09 -0.87 -11.73
N ALA A 15 -3.00 -2.20 -11.77
CA ALA A 15 -3.93 -3.06 -12.49
C ALA A 15 -5.36 -3.04 -11.91
N THR A 16 -5.49 -2.83 -10.60
CA THR A 16 -6.79 -2.75 -9.92
C THR A 16 -7.23 -1.34 -9.61
N CYS A 17 -6.34 -0.34 -9.74
CA CYS A 17 -6.67 1.06 -9.55
C CYS A 17 -7.50 1.59 -10.73
N VAL A 18 -8.56 2.35 -10.43
CA VAL A 18 -9.27 3.15 -11.46
C VAL A 18 -8.39 4.32 -11.90
N VAL A 19 -7.71 4.96 -10.94
CA VAL A 19 -6.71 6.02 -11.19
C VAL A 19 -5.51 5.76 -10.29
N TYR A 20 -4.38 5.37 -10.89
CA TYR A 20 -3.13 5.08 -10.19
C TYR A 20 -2.33 6.38 -9.91
N GLY A 21 -2.98 7.34 -9.24
CA GLY A 21 -2.38 8.63 -8.89
C GLY A 21 -1.75 8.64 -7.50
N MET A 22 -2.59 8.64 -6.45
CA MET A 22 -2.11 8.65 -5.06
C MET A 22 -1.21 7.45 -4.73
N PRO A 23 -1.54 6.20 -5.13
CA PRO A 23 -0.67 5.06 -4.87
C PRO A 23 0.71 5.19 -5.54
N LEU A 24 0.76 5.68 -6.79
CA LEU A 24 2.02 5.92 -7.52
C LEU A 24 2.92 6.93 -6.78
N GLU A 25 2.35 8.04 -6.31
CA GLU A 25 3.11 9.06 -5.59
C GLU A 25 3.65 8.56 -4.24
N ALA A 26 2.90 7.72 -3.54
CA ALA A 26 3.38 7.07 -2.32
C ALA A 26 4.57 6.12 -2.60
N VAL A 27 4.50 5.34 -3.69
CA VAL A 27 5.58 4.45 -4.13
C VAL A 27 6.83 5.24 -4.54
N ARG A 28 6.67 6.31 -5.35
CA ARG A 28 7.78 7.17 -5.79
C ARG A 28 8.50 7.86 -4.63
N LYS A 29 7.77 8.20 -3.57
CA LYS A 29 8.32 8.76 -2.33
C LYS A 29 9.05 7.72 -1.46
N GLY A 30 9.01 6.44 -1.82
CA GLY A 30 9.62 5.36 -1.04
C GLY A 30 8.86 5.03 0.25
N GLY A 31 7.66 5.56 0.46
CA GLY A 31 6.88 5.40 1.70
C GLY A 31 5.99 4.15 1.73
N VAL A 32 6.27 3.15 0.88
CA VAL A 32 5.42 1.97 0.67
C VAL A 32 6.25 0.70 0.87
N ASN A 33 5.83 -0.18 1.78
CA ASN A 33 6.46 -1.49 1.94
C ASN A 33 5.94 -2.52 0.92
N LYS A 34 4.65 -2.46 0.56
CA LYS A 34 4.00 -3.45 -0.31
C LYS A 34 3.10 -2.80 -1.35
N VAL A 35 3.15 -3.29 -2.58
CA VAL A 35 2.21 -2.94 -3.65
C VAL A 35 1.43 -4.20 -4.02
N MET A 36 0.10 -4.14 -4.04
CA MET A 36 -0.73 -5.32 -4.32
C MET A 36 -2.14 -5.03 -4.86
N PRO A 37 -2.81 -6.01 -5.48
CA PRO A 37 -4.18 -5.88 -5.95
C PRO A 37 -5.18 -5.54 -4.84
N LEU A 38 -6.19 -4.72 -5.15
CA LEU A 38 -7.26 -4.35 -4.20
C LEU A 38 -7.89 -5.55 -3.45
N PRO A 39 -8.20 -6.69 -4.09
CA PRO A 39 -8.80 -7.82 -3.40
C PRO A 39 -7.94 -8.42 -2.28
N ASN A 40 -6.63 -8.18 -2.31
CA ASN A 40 -5.69 -8.77 -1.35
C ASN A 40 -5.42 -7.86 -0.14
N ILE A 41 -5.72 -6.56 -0.24
CA ILE A 41 -5.36 -5.57 0.79
C ILE A 41 -6.01 -5.87 2.13
N ALA A 42 -7.31 -6.19 2.15
CA ALA A 42 -8.04 -6.42 3.41
C ALA A 42 -7.48 -7.61 4.19
N ALA A 43 -7.21 -8.73 3.51
CA ALA A 43 -6.61 -9.91 4.11
C ALA A 43 -5.21 -9.60 4.64
N GLU A 44 -4.42 -8.82 3.90
CA GLU A 44 -3.07 -8.43 4.32
C GLU A 44 -3.08 -7.51 5.54
N VAL A 45 -4.00 -6.56 5.62
CA VAL A 45 -4.16 -5.69 6.80
C VAL A 45 -4.48 -6.53 8.04
N LEU A 46 -5.43 -7.46 7.95
CA LEU A 46 -5.75 -8.37 9.06
C LEU A 46 -4.54 -9.21 9.48
N ARG A 47 -3.75 -9.71 8.51
CA ARG A 47 -2.53 -10.48 8.78
C ARG A 47 -1.45 -9.67 9.49
N LEU A 48 -1.37 -8.36 9.25
CA LEU A 48 -0.40 -7.46 9.86
C LEU A 48 -0.80 -6.98 11.26
N CYS A 49 -2.10 -7.02 11.57
CA CYS A 49 -2.65 -6.60 12.86
C CYS A 49 -2.89 -7.75 13.85
N ALA A 50 -2.71 -9.00 13.41
CA ALA A 50 -2.73 -10.19 14.27
C ALA A 50 -1.40 -10.35 15.02
#